data_AF-A0A2X2IRD1-F1
#
_entry.id   AF-A0A2X2IRD1-F1
#
_cell.length_a   1.000
_cell.length_b   1.000
_cell.length_c   1.000
_cell.angle_alpha   90.00
_cell.angle_beta   90.00
_cell.angle_gamma   90.00
#
_symmetry.space_group_name_H-M   'P 1'
#
loop_
_entity.id
_entity.type
_entity.pdbx_description
1 polymer ?
#
loop_
_entity_poly.entity_id
_entity_poly.type
_entity_poly.pdbx_seq_one_letter_code
_entity_poly.pdbx_strand_id
1 'polypeptide(L)' 'MLNRNKVLSRIDILEEVWGMDVDLSTNVVDVYVNYLRKKIDKQFSRKLIHTVISMGYVIRHEN' A
#
# COMPACT_ATOMS: atom_id res chain seq x y z
N MET A 1 13.65 5.03 -4.08
CA MET A 1 12.27 4.51 -3.95
C MET A 1 11.55 4.79 -5.25
N LEU A 2 11.03 3.76 -5.94
CA LEU A 2 10.43 3.89 -7.27
C LEU A 2 9.06 4.60 -7.26
N ASN A 3 8.24 4.40 -6.22
CA ASN A 3 6.85 4.89 -6.15
C ASN A 3 6.58 5.84 -4.97
N ARG A 4 7.59 6.59 -4.53
CA ARG A 4 7.42 7.57 -3.43
C ARG A 4 6.51 8.71 -3.87
N ASN A 5 5.60 9.14 -2.99
CA ASN A 5 4.61 10.20 -3.22
C ASN A 5 3.63 9.94 -4.39
N LYS A 6 3.60 8.71 -4.92
CA LYS A 6 2.64 8.29 -5.95
C LYS A 6 1.51 7.50 -5.28
N VAL A 7 0.27 7.87 -5.58
CA VAL A 7 -0.89 7.06 -5.19
C VAL A 7 -0.97 5.88 -6.15
N LEU A 8 -0.98 4.68 -5.60
CA LEU A 8 -1.15 3.42 -6.34
C LEU A 8 -2.49 2.80 -5.96
N SER A 9 -3.23 2.36 -6.98
CA SER A 9 -4.48 1.64 -6.76
C SER A 9 -4.22 0.25 -6.19
N ARG A 10 -5.24 -0.37 -5.59
CA ARG A 10 -5.13 -1.77 -5.14
C ARG A 10 -4.86 -2.70 -6.32
N ILE A 11 -5.44 -2.38 -7.47
CA ILE A 11 -5.28 -3.15 -8.71
C ILE A 11 -3.83 -3.01 -9.20
N ASP A 12 -3.29 -1.80 -9.25
CA ASP A 12 -1.91 -1.56 -9.68
C ASP A 12 -0.92 -2.30 -8.78
N ILE A 13 -1.15 -2.30 -7.46
CA ILE A 13 -0.29 -3.00 -6.51
C ILE A 13 -0.41 -4.51 -6.69
N LEU A 14 -1.61 -5.03 -6.94
CA LEU A 14 -1.84 -6.45 -7.16
C LEU A 14 -1.14 -6.94 -8.43
N GLU A 15 -1.31 -6.21 -9.54
CA GLU A 15 -0.73 -6.52 -10.84
C GLU A 15 0.80 -6.45 -10.79
N GLU A 16 1.37 -5.35 -10.29
CA GLU A 16 2.82 -5.12 -10.32
C GLU A 16 3.60 -6.02 -9.33
N VAL A 17 3.00 -6.36 -8.17
CA VAL A 17 3.70 -7.13 -7.13
C VAL A 17 3.43 -8.63 -7.22
N TRP A 18 2.22 -9.03 -7.61
CA TRP A 18 1.82 -10.45 -7.68
C TRP A 18 1.58 -10.97 -9.09
N GLY A 19 1.49 -10.12 -10.12
CA GLY A 19 1.24 -10.55 -11.50
C GLY A 19 -0.12 -11.21 -11.69
N MET A 20 -1.11 -10.85 -10.86
CA MET A 20 -2.45 -11.44 -10.85
C MET A 20 -3.46 -10.57 -11.59
N ASP A 21 -4.38 -11.21 -12.31
CA ASP A 21 -5.49 -10.53 -12.98
C ASP A 21 -6.47 -9.85 -11.99
N VAL A 22 -6.98 -8.71 -12.42
CA VAL A 22 -7.85 -7.77 -11.68
C VAL A 22 -9.16 -8.41 -11.20
N ASP A 23 -9.61 -9.48 -11.87
CA ASP A 23 -10.89 -10.15 -11.61
C ASP A 23 -10.91 -10.94 -10.29
N LEU A 24 -9.76 -11.08 -9.63
CA LEU A 24 -9.66 -11.68 -8.31
C LEU A 24 -9.94 -10.59 -7.27
N SER A 25 -11.19 -10.53 -6.79
CA SER A 25 -11.64 -9.71 -5.66
C SER A 25 -10.95 -10.14 -4.35
N THR A 26 -9.65 -9.90 -4.25
CA THR A 26 -8.80 -10.34 -3.15
C THR A 26 -8.40 -9.13 -2.32
N ASN A 27 -8.70 -9.21 -1.03
CA ASN A 27 -8.21 -8.26 -0.03
C ASN A 27 -6.72 -8.46 0.30
N VAL A 28 -5.97 -9.16 -0.56
CA VAL A 28 -4.57 -9.53 -0.33
C VAL A 28 -3.71 -8.28 -0.13
N VAL A 29 -3.95 -7.23 -0.93
CA VAL A 29 -3.25 -5.96 -0.79
C VAL A 29 -3.49 -5.36 0.59
N ASP A 30 -4.75 -5.30 1.06
CA ASP A 30 -5.07 -4.75 2.37
C ASP A 30 -4.43 -5.58 3.51
N VAL A 31 -4.42 -6.92 3.40
CA VAL A 31 -3.79 -7.82 4.37
C VAL A 31 -2.29 -7.56 4.47
N TYR A 32 -1.59 -7.50 3.35
CA TYR A 32 -0.14 -7.28 3.33
C TYR A 32 0.23 -5.85 3.73
N VAL A 33 -0.56 -4.84 3.35
CA VAL A 33 -0.36 -3.47 3.84
C VAL A 33 -0.51 -3.40 5.37
N ASN A 34 -1.49 -4.12 5.94
CA ASN A 34 -1.64 -4.20 7.40
C ASN A 34 -0.40 -4.85 8.06
N TYR A 35 0.14 -5.92 7.47
CA TYR A 35 1.38 -6.54 7.96
C TYR A 35 2.58 -5.59 7.86
N LEU A 36 2.73 -4.87 6.75
CA LEU A 36 3.80 -3.89 6.59
C LEU A 36 3.69 -2.79 7.64
N ARG A 37 2.50 -2.20 7.83
CA ARG A 37 2.26 -1.20 8.88
C ARG A 37 2.63 -1.71 10.27
N LYS A 38 2.30 -2.96 10.60
CA LYS A 38 2.70 -3.56 11.88
C LYS A 38 4.21 -3.69 12.05
N LYS A 39 4.96 -3.90 10.96
CA LYS A 39 6.42 -4.07 10.97
C LYS A 39 7.18 -2.73 10.92
N ILE A 40 6.73 -1.79 10.09
CA ILE A 40 7.50 -0.57 9.74
C ILE A 40 6.86 0.74 10.20
N ASP A 41 5.57 0.75 10.57
CA ASP A 41 4.89 1.98 11.03
C ASP A 41 4.56 1.93 12.52
N LYS A 42 4.20 0.76 13.08
CA LYS A 42 3.70 0.65 14.47
C LYS A 42 4.70 1.12 15.53
N GLN A 43 6.00 0.95 15.29
CA GLN A 43 7.06 1.32 16.25
C GLN A 43 7.67 2.71 15.97
N PHE A 44 7.21 3.40 14.93
CA PHE A 44 7.79 4.66 14.49
C PHE A 44 6.79 5.79 14.67
N SER A 45 7.28 6.96 15.08
CA SER A 45 6.46 8.16 15.25
C SER A 45 5.88 8.68 13.94
N ARG A 46 6.58 8.41 12.82
CA ARG A 46 6.19 8.83 11.47
C ARG A 46 5.68 7.63 10.67
N LYS A 47 4.43 7.69 10.23
CA LYS A 47 3.84 6.66 9.36
C LYS A 47 4.30 6.86 7.92
N LEU A 48 4.74 5.78 7.28
CA LEU A 48 5.19 5.77 5.91
C LEU A 48 4.06 5.42 4.93
N ILE A 49 3.19 4.47 5.28
CA ILE A 49 2.13 3.99 4.38
C ILE A 49 0.79 4.65 4.73
N HIS A 50 0.29 5.47 3.82
CA HIS A 50 -0.96 6.22 3.98
C HIS A 50 -2.06 5.63 3.11
N THR A 51 -3.29 5.58 3.65
CA THR A 51 -4.47 5.18 2.89
C THR A 51 -5.08 6.42 2.25
N VAL A 52 -5.32 6.37 0.94
CA VAL A 52 -6.10 7.36 0.21
C VAL A 52 -7.46 6.74 -0.10
N ILE A 53 -8.51 7.23 0.56
CA ILE A 53 -9.87 6.67 0.47
C ILE A 53 -10.30 6.60 -1.00
N SER A 54 -10.89 5.47 -1.38
CA SER A 54 -11.35 5.16 -2.74
C SER A 54 -10.26 5.11 -3.84
N MET A 55 -9.00 5.46 -3.53
CA MET A 55 -7.92 5.49 -4.51
C MET A 55 -6.87 4.40 -4.28
N GLY A 56 -6.50 4.12 -3.02
CA GLY A 56 -5.49 3.10 -2.70
C GLY A 56 -4.49 3.55 -1.65
N TYR A 57 -3.19 3.43 -1.94
CA TYR A 57 -2.11 3.67 -0.98
C TYR A 57 -1.02 4.58 -1.53
N VAL A 58 -0.34 5.29 -0.64
CA VAL A 58 0.83 6.11 -0.97
C VAL A 58 1.90 5.97 0.12
N ILE A 59 3.16 5.90 -0.30
CA ILE A 59 4.31 6.00 0.60
C ILE A 59 4.80 7.44 0.62
N ARG A 60 4.75 8.09 1.78
CA ARG A 60 5.26 9.46 2.00
C ARG A 60 5.76 9.62 3.44
N HIS A 61 6.70 10.54 3.65
CA HIS A 61 7.02 11.00 5.00
C HIS A 61 5.98 12.04 5.42
N GLU A 62 5.43 11.92 6.62
CA GLU A 62 4.79 13.06 7.27
C GLU A 62 5.87 14.07 7.68
N ASN A 63 5.61 15.35 7.42
CA ASN A 63 6.45 16.46 7.86
C ASN A 63 6.37 16.59 9.39
#